data_AF-A0A6I1ZWK8-F1
#
_entry.id   AF-A0A6I1ZWK8-F1
#
_cell.length_a   1.000
_cell.length_b   1.000
_cell.length_c   1.000
_cell.angle_alpha   90.00
_cell.angle_beta   90.00
_cell.angle_gamma   90.00
#
_symmetry.space_group_name_H-M   'P 1'
#
loop_
_entity.id
_entity.type
_entity.pdbx_description
1 polymer ?
#
loop_
_entity_poly.entity_id
_entity_poly.type
_entity_poly.pdbx_seq_one_letter_code
_entity_poly.pdbx_strand_id
1 'polypeptide(L)'
;AGSVIALVGELGCGKTLFTRGLCSGLGIPGKEVNSPTFAFVNEYRGRLPVYHVDLYRIGDIEDGFEIGMLDYLARAEAGVIVL
;
A
#
# COMPACT_ATOMS: atom_id res chain seq x y z
N ALA A 1 10.37 8.46 4.61
CA ALA A 1 10.55 8.03 3.22
C ALA A 1 11.51 6.84 3.23
N GLY A 2 11.43 5.92 2.27
CA GLY A 2 12.21 4.68 2.30
C GLY A 2 11.68 3.63 3.27
N SER A 3 10.41 3.71 3.66
CA SER A 3 9.83 2.82 4.68
C SER A 3 8.86 1.82 4.07
N VAL A 4 8.93 0.59 4.56
CA VAL A 4 8.00 -0.50 4.22
C VAL A 4 7.28 -0.91 5.50
N ILE A 5 5.95 -0.91 5.48
CA ILE A 5 5.09 -1.23 6.62
C ILE A 5 4.25 -2.45 6.24
N ALA A 6 4.48 -3.58 6.90
CA ALA A 6 3.69 -4.79 6.74
C ALA A 6 2.54 -4.83 7.79
N LEU A 7 1.30 -4.87 7.32
CA LEU A 7 0.09 -4.96 8.12
C LEU A 7 -0.46 -6.38 8.10
N VAL A 8 -0.18 -7.14 9.16
CA VAL A 8 -0.63 -8.53 9.28
C VAL A 8 -1.87 -8.61 10.18
N GLY A 9 -2.88 -9.33 9.70
CA GLY A 9 -4.05 -9.65 10.50
C GLY A 9 -5.24 -10.11 9.65
N GLU A 10 -6.27 -10.59 10.32
CA GLU A 10 -7.47 -11.16 9.69
C GLU A 10 -8.24 -10.14 8.82
N LEU A 11 -9.11 -10.66 7.96
CA LEU A 11 -10.06 -9.83 7.22
C LEU A 11 -10.91 -9.03 8.21
N GLY A 12 -11.01 -7.71 7.99
CA GLY A 12 -11.77 -6.82 8.88
C GLY A 12 -11.04 -6.34 10.14
N CYS A 13 -9.78 -6.73 10.39
CA CYS A 13 -9.04 -6.27 11.57
C CYS A 13 -8.64 -4.78 11.56
N GLY A 14 -8.90 -4.05 10.45
CA GLY A 14 -8.66 -2.61 10.36
C GLY A 14 -7.40 -2.18 9.60
N LYS A 15 -6.76 -3.05 8.81
CA LYS A 15 -5.59 -2.69 7.98
C LYS A 15 -5.83 -1.47 7.08
N THR A 16 -6.96 -1.44 6.37
CA THR A 16 -7.35 -0.30 5.54
C THR A 16 -7.64 0.96 6.36
N LEU A 17 -8.17 0.80 7.59
CA LEU A 17 -8.40 1.93 8.50
C LEU A 17 -7.08 2.55 8.95
N PHE A 18 -6.08 1.73 9.29
CA PHE A 18 -4.73 2.20 9.58
C PHE A 18 -4.15 2.98 8.39
N THR A 19 -4.25 2.42 7.19
CA THR A 19 -3.75 3.05 5.96
C THR A 19 -4.41 4.40 5.70
N ARG A 20 -5.73 4.53 5.93
CA ARG A 20 -6.45 5.81 5.86
C ARG A 20 -5.90 6.86 6.81
N GLY A 21 -5.60 6.47 8.05
CA GLY A 21 -4.99 7.34 9.05
C GLY A 21 -3.60 7.83 8.63
N LEU A 22 -2.75 6.90 8.16
CA LEU A 22 -1.42 7.21 7.65
C LEU A 22 -1.48 8.21 6.48
N CYS A 23 -2.31 7.92 5.48
CA CYS A 23 -2.51 8.81 4.33
C CYS A 23 -3.00 10.20 4.75
N SER A 24 -3.95 10.26 5.69
CA SER A 24 -4.44 11.53 6.24
C SER A 24 -3.32 12.35 6.90
N GLY A 25 -2.45 11.72 7.68
CA GLY A 25 -1.26 12.36 8.27
C GLY A 25 -0.21 12.81 7.24
N LEU A 26 -0.29 12.29 6.01
CA LEU A 26 0.55 12.69 4.87
C LEU A 26 -0.14 13.69 3.94
N GLY A 27 -1.34 14.18 4.28
CA GLY A 27 -2.09 15.16 3.50
C GLY A 27 -2.91 14.56 2.36
N ILE A 28 -3.07 13.24 2.30
CA ILE A 28 -3.97 12.55 1.37
C ILE A 28 -5.35 12.45 2.03
N PRO A 29 -6.44 12.89 1.40
CA PRO A 29 -7.77 12.76 1.96
C PRO A 29 -8.13 11.28 2.24
N GLY A 30 -8.33 10.91 3.50
CA GLY A 30 -8.60 9.51 3.87
C GLY A 30 -9.83 8.89 3.17
N LYS A 31 -10.78 9.72 2.70
CA LYS A 31 -11.94 9.28 1.89
C LYS A 31 -11.56 8.71 0.52
N GLU A 32 -10.39 9.04 -0.01
CA GLU A 32 -9.88 8.55 -1.29
C GLU A 32 -9.14 7.21 -1.14
N VAL A 33 -8.83 6.82 0.10
CA VAL A 33 -8.05 5.62 0.40
C VAL A 33 -8.98 4.43 0.60
N ASN A 34 -8.88 3.47 -0.32
CA ASN A 34 -9.67 2.24 -0.32
C ASN A 34 -8.74 1.02 -0.46
N SER A 35 -9.28 -0.17 -0.15
CA SER A 35 -8.54 -1.42 -0.31
C SER A 35 -8.29 -1.69 -1.80
N PRO A 36 -7.05 -1.96 -2.22
CA PRO A 36 -6.71 -2.25 -3.61
C PRO A 36 -7.04 -3.70 -3.99
N THR A 37 -8.13 -4.26 -3.45
CA THR A 37 -8.47 -5.69 -3.54
C THR A 37 -8.58 -6.21 -4.99
N PHE A 38 -8.82 -5.34 -5.97
CA PHE A 38 -8.81 -5.69 -7.40
C PHE A 38 -7.68 -5.01 -8.20
N ALA A 39 -7.09 -3.94 -7.67
CA ALA A 39 -6.05 -3.18 -8.35
C ALA A 39 -4.63 -3.69 -8.01
N PHE A 40 -4.52 -4.57 -7.00
CA PHE A 40 -3.28 -5.01 -6.33
C PHE A 40 -2.53 -3.89 -5.61
N VAL A 41 -2.37 -2.73 -6.26
CA VAL A 41 -1.71 -1.54 -5.73
C VAL A 41 -2.56 -0.29 -5.98
N ASN A 42 -2.74 0.53 -4.94
CA ASN A 42 -3.22 1.91 -5.07
C ASN A 42 -2.08 2.89 -4.75
N GLU A 43 -1.88 3.88 -5.60
CA GLU A 43 -0.93 4.97 -5.37
C GLU A 43 -1.65 6.24 -4.88
N TYR A 44 -1.13 6.85 -3.82
CA TYR A 44 -1.64 8.10 -3.30
C TYR A 44 -0.54 9.16 -3.23
N ARG A 45 -0.84 10.37 -3.70
CA ARG A 45 0.10 11.49 -3.74
C ARG A 45 -0.20 12.47 -2.62
N GLY A 46 0.68 12.51 -1.62
CA GLY A 46 0.66 13.49 -0.53
C GLY A 46 2.03 14.14 -0.37
N ARG A 47 2.33 14.58 0.86
CA ARG A 47 3.67 15.03 1.26
C ARG A 47 4.74 13.96 0.99
N LEU A 48 4.38 12.69 1.16
CA LEU A 48 5.13 11.54 0.66
C LEU A 48 4.15 10.66 -0.15
N PRO A 49 4.58 10.07 -1.28
CA PRO A 49 3.78 9.08 -1.97
C PRO A 49 3.58 7.84 -1.08
N VAL A 50 2.36 7.31 -1.09
CA VAL A 50 2.00 6.07 -0.41
C VAL A 50 1.61 5.03 -1.45
N TYR A 51 2.25 3.86 -1.39
CA TYR A 51 1.93 2.69 -2.20
C TYR A 51 1.23 1.69 -1.31
N HIS A 52 -0.09 1.59 -1.42
CA HIS A 52 -0.89 0.62 -0.68
C HIS A 52 -1.02 -0.63 -1.53
N VAL A 53 -0.40 -1.72 -1.10
CA VAL A 53 -0.38 -3.02 -1.73
C VAL A 53 -1.29 -3.94 -0.92
N ASP A 54 -2.11 -4.75 -1.56
CA ASP A 54 -2.91 -5.79 -0.92
C ASP A 54 -2.55 -7.14 -1.54
N LEU A 55 -1.74 -7.91 -0.79
CA LEU A 55 -1.23 -9.21 -1.23
C LEU A 55 -2.23 -10.35 -0.99
N TYR A 56 -3.45 -10.07 -0.52
CA TYR A 56 -4.43 -11.11 -0.18
C TYR A 56 -4.76 -12.07 -1.34
N ARG A 57 -4.56 -11.64 -2.58
CA ARG A 57 -4.83 -12.44 -3.80
C ARG A 57 -3.59 -12.93 -4.54
N ILE A 58 -2.40 -12.64 -4.02
CA ILE A 58 -1.15 -13.11 -4.61
C ILE A 58 -0.88 -14.50 -4.04
N GLY A 59 -0.85 -15.51 -4.91
CA GLY A 59 -0.70 -16.91 -4.51
C GLY A 59 0.76 -17.31 -4.33
N ASP A 60 1.63 -16.75 -5.16
CA ASP A 60 3.07 -17.05 -5.19
C ASP A 60 3.91 -15.80 -5.46
N ILE A 61 5.23 -15.98 -5.47
CA ILE A 61 6.15 -14.84 -5.66
C ILE A 61 6.19 -14.38 -7.11
N GLU A 62 5.93 -15.28 -8.07
CA GLU A 62 5.82 -14.99 -9.50
C GLU A 62 4.71 -13.97 -9.79
N ASP A 63 3.51 -14.15 -9.22
CA ASP A 63 2.40 -13.20 -9.30
C ASP A 63 2.84 -11.78 -8.86
N GLY A 64 3.65 -11.70 -7.79
CA GLY A 64 4.22 -10.45 -7.28
C GLY A 64 5.17 -9.77 -8.26
N PHE A 65 5.96 -10.55 -9.01
CA PHE A 65 6.83 -10.01 -10.05
C PHE A 65 6.02 -9.52 -11.26
N GLU A 66 4.97 -10.24 -11.66
CA GLU A 66 4.12 -9.86 -12.80
C GLU A 66 3.41 -8.51 -12.58
N ILE A 67 2.99 -8.22 -11.35
CA ILE A 67 2.35 -6.92 -11.02
C ILE A 67 3.34 -5.77 -10.84
N GLY A 68 4.65 -6.01 -11.02
CA GLY A 68 5.69 -4.98 -10.95
C GLY A 68 6.08 -4.56 -9.52
N MET A 69 5.99 -5.44 -8.52
CA MET A 69 6.34 -5.11 -7.13
C MET A 69 7.77 -4.53 -6.97
N LEU A 70 8.71 -4.98 -7.79
CA LEU A 70 10.09 -4.48 -7.78
C LEU A 70 10.18 -2.99 -8.12
N ASP A 71 9.34 -2.51 -9.04
CA ASP A 71 9.31 -1.09 -9.40
C ASP A 71 8.82 -0.23 -8.24
N TYR A 72 7.82 -0.72 -7.49
CA TYR A 72 7.34 -0.05 -6.28
C TYR A 72 8.40 -0.04 -5.18
N LEU A 73 9.09 -1.15 -4.97
CA LEU A 73 10.20 -1.23 -4.01
C LEU A 73 11.33 -0.25 -4.36
N ALA A 74 11.69 -0.12 -5.63
CA ALA A 74 12.67 0.87 -6.07
C ALA A 74 12.20 2.32 -5.81
N ARG A 75 10.90 2.58 -5.93
CA ARG A 75 10.28 3.89 -5.64
C ARG A 75 10.06 4.16 -4.14
N ALA A 76 10.29 3.16 -3.28
CA ALA A 76 10.06 3.27 -1.84
C ALA A 76 10.94 4.34 -1.19
N GLU A 77 12.15 4.58 -1.70
CA GLU A 77 13.08 5.60 -1.20
C GLU A 77 12.43 6.99 -1.11
N ALA A 78 11.56 7.31 -2.07
CA ALA A 78 10.83 8.58 -2.13
C ALA A 78 9.53 8.59 -1.31
N GLY A 79 9.07 7.43 -0.80
CA GLY A 79 7.71 7.25 -0.27
C GLY A 79 7.59 6.29 0.91
N VAL A 80 6.39 5.73 1.05
CA VAL A 80 6.06 4.69 2.02
C VAL A 80 5.29 3.58 1.30
N ILE A 81 5.70 2.33 1.47
CA ILE A 81 4.92 1.16 1.05
C ILE A 81 4.16 0.63 2.26
N VAL A 82 2.87 0.36 2.07
CA VAL A 82 2.02 -0.34 3.03
C VAL A 82 1.55 -1.63 2.36
N LEU A 83 1.86 -2.79 2.94
CA LEU A 83 1.55 -4.12 2.40
C LEU A 83 0.86 -5.00 3.43
#